data_AF-A0A956M5U6-F1
#
_entry.id   AF-A0A956M5U6-F1
#
_cell.length_a   1.000
_cell.length_b   1.000
_cell.length_c   1.000
_cell.angle_alpha   90.00
_cell.angle_beta   90.00
_cell.angle_gamma   90.00
#
_symmetry.space_group_name_H-M   'P 1'
#
loop_
_entity.id
_entity.type
_entity.pdbx_description
1 polymer ?
#
loop_
_entity_poly.entity_id
_entity_poly.type
_entity_poly.pdbx_seq_one_letter_code
_entity_poly.pdbx_strand_id
1 'polypeptide(L)'
;MNPIKLTLTNFLGIRAGLGVDEVTVDLTMDGALIALVGPNGAGKSTILDNLHPFRLMPSRSSSYSPNAFSYFDQTYGDAKKELVWTHEGLTYVSTIIIRGSLKNPTQQCYLMIVGEDGQRGPATLPDGTASDGKTKVYDA
;
A
#
# COMPACT_ATOMS: atom_id res chain seq x y z
N MET A 1 11.53 8.33 -3.14
CA MET A 1 10.51 7.35 -3.56
C MET A 1 9.59 8.02 -4.56
N ASN A 2 9.20 7.33 -5.64
CA ASN A 2 8.19 7.77 -6.61
C ASN A 2 7.13 6.67 -6.81
N PRO A 3 5.83 6.92 -6.57
CA PRO A 3 4.79 5.92 -6.78
C PRO A 3 4.50 5.74 -8.29
N ILE A 4 4.33 4.49 -8.72
CA ILE A 4 3.98 4.12 -10.11
C ILE A 4 2.50 3.74 -10.19
N LYS A 5 2.06 2.85 -9.31
CA LYS A 5 0.71 2.28 -9.40
C LYS A 5 0.22 1.85 -8.03
N LEU A 6 -1.00 2.22 -7.68
CA LEU A 6 -1.66 1.84 -6.43
C LEU A 6 -2.94 1.07 -6.74
N THR A 7 -3.10 -0.10 -6.15
CA THR A 7 -4.36 -0.86 -6.15
C THR A 7 -4.84 -1.06 -4.73
N LEU A 8 -6.09 -0.68 -4.47
CA LEU A 8 -6.77 -0.84 -3.18
C LEU A 8 -8.02 -1.69 -3.37
N THR A 9 -8.09 -2.82 -2.67
CA THR A 9 -9.22 -3.74 -2.66
C THR A 9 -9.87 -3.73 -1.27
N ASN A 10 -11.18 -3.52 -1.23
CA ASN A 10 -12.06 -3.50 -0.06
C ASN A 10 -11.75 -2.44 1.02
N PHE A 11 -11.25 -1.27 0.62
CA PHE A 11 -11.05 -0.14 1.52
C PHE A 11 -12.36 0.63 1.80
N LEU A 12 -12.65 0.93 3.08
CA LEU A 12 -13.89 1.60 3.50
C LEU A 12 -14.15 2.88 2.70
N GLY A 13 -13.15 3.75 2.61
CA GLY A 13 -13.27 5.06 1.94
C GLY A 13 -13.44 4.97 0.42
N ILE A 14 -12.96 3.89 -0.21
CA ILE A 14 -13.16 3.65 -1.64
C ILE A 14 -14.59 3.17 -1.89
N ARG A 15 -15.07 2.19 -1.13
CA ARG A 15 -16.46 1.71 -1.26
C ARG A 15 -17.47 2.77 -0.93
N ALA A 16 -17.27 3.52 0.16
CA ALA A 16 -18.17 4.60 0.55
C ALA A 16 -18.17 5.77 -0.45
N GLY A 17 -17.01 6.07 -1.05
CA GLY A 17 -16.86 7.22 -1.94
C GLY A 17 -17.17 6.95 -3.41
N LEU A 18 -16.82 5.77 -3.90
CA LEU A 18 -16.91 5.39 -5.32
C LEU A 18 -17.89 4.23 -5.57
N GLY A 19 -18.36 3.54 -4.53
CA GLY A 19 -19.28 2.40 -4.68
C GLY A 19 -18.63 1.14 -5.28
N VAL A 20 -17.31 1.10 -5.38
CA VAL A 20 -16.56 -0.03 -5.96
C VAL A 20 -15.70 -0.72 -4.90
N ASP A 21 -15.55 -2.03 -5.06
CA ASP A 21 -14.74 -2.86 -4.16
C ASP A 21 -13.24 -2.74 -4.46
N GLU A 22 -12.85 -2.35 -5.68
CA GLU A 22 -11.45 -2.16 -6.06
C GLU A 22 -11.26 -0.89 -6.88
N VAL A 23 -10.17 -0.17 -6.60
CA VAL A 23 -9.69 0.93 -7.42
C VAL A 23 -8.21 0.75 -7.72
N THR A 24 -7.82 1.08 -8.95
CA THR A 24 -6.42 1.15 -9.37
C THR A 24 -6.14 2.55 -9.90
N VAL A 25 -5.07 3.17 -9.39
CA VAL A 25 -4.54 4.46 -9.85
C VAL A 25 -3.19 4.21 -10.49
N ASP A 26 -3.10 4.46 -11.79
CA ASP A 26 -1.87 4.40 -12.56
C ASP A 26 -1.28 5.81 -12.71
N LEU A 27 -0.06 6.00 -12.24
CA LEU A 27 0.65 7.27 -12.24
C LEU A 27 1.73 7.34 -13.33
N THR A 28 1.80 6.33 -14.20
CA THR A 28 2.70 6.35 -15.38
C THR A 28 2.19 7.27 -16.49
N MET A 29 1.05 7.93 -16.29
CA MET A 29 0.47 8.85 -17.27
C MET A 29 1.40 10.03 -17.55
N ASP A 30 1.42 10.46 -18.81
CA ASP A 30 2.18 11.64 -19.23
C ASP A 30 1.63 12.91 -18.54
N GLY A 31 2.48 13.59 -17.78
CA GLY A 31 2.13 14.87 -17.15
C GLY A 31 3.10 15.28 -16.04
N ALA A 32 3.31 16.58 -15.89
CA ALA A 32 4.09 17.13 -14.78
C ALA A 32 3.32 17.16 -13.46
N LEU A 33 1.98 17.02 -13.51
CA LEU A 33 1.09 17.12 -12.35
C LEU A 33 -0.16 16.25 -12.54
N ILE A 34 -0.52 15.49 -11.52
CA ILE A 34 -1.75 14.68 -11.46
C ILE A 34 -2.66 15.26 -10.37
N ALA A 35 -3.91 15.53 -10.72
CA ALA A 35 -4.91 16.05 -9.79
C ALA A 35 -5.99 15.01 -9.46
N LEU A 36 -6.23 14.77 -8.17
CA LEU A 36 -7.36 13.98 -7.70
C LEU A 36 -8.54 14.91 -7.37
N VAL A 37 -9.60 14.86 -8.17
CA VAL A 37 -10.77 15.75 -8.07
C VAL A 37 -12.03 14.95 -7.72
N GLY A 38 -12.89 15.53 -6.89
CA GLY A 38 -14.17 14.92 -6.49
C GLY A 38 -14.72 15.55 -5.21
N PRO A 39 -15.99 15.30 -4.85
CA PRO A 39 -16.61 15.83 -3.64
C PRO A 39 -15.97 15.27 -2.35
N ASN A 40 -16.28 15.88 -1.21
CA ASN A 40 -15.90 15.34 0.09
C ASN A 40 -16.49 13.93 0.27
N GLY A 41 -15.70 13.01 0.81
CA GLY A 41 -16.09 11.60 0.93
C GLY A 41 -15.82 10.73 -0.30
N ALA A 42 -15.41 11.29 -1.45
CA ALA A 42 -15.16 10.52 -2.69
C ALA A 42 -13.91 9.58 -2.66
N GLY A 43 -13.33 9.30 -1.49
CA GLY A 43 -12.16 8.40 -1.37
C GLY A 43 -10.79 9.02 -1.68
N LYS A 44 -10.71 10.33 -1.99
CA LYS A 44 -9.44 11.01 -2.33
C LYS A 44 -8.35 10.86 -1.27
N SER A 45 -8.68 11.15 -0.01
CA SER A 45 -7.73 10.99 1.11
C SER A 45 -7.33 9.54 1.30
N THR A 46 -8.24 8.58 1.06
CA THR A 46 -7.92 7.16 1.10
C THR A 46 -6.88 6.76 0.06
N ILE A 47 -6.96 7.31 -1.16
CA ILE A 47 -5.93 7.12 -2.19
C ILE A 47 -4.61 7.76 -1.73
N LEU A 48 -4.63 9.04 -1.35
CA LEU A 48 -3.42 9.77 -0.96
C LEU A 48 -2.70 9.16 0.24
N ASP A 49 -3.44 8.79 1.29
CA ASP A 49 -2.90 8.16 2.49
C ASP A 49 -2.26 6.79 2.21
N ASN A 50 -2.65 6.14 1.11
CA ASN A 50 -2.10 4.85 0.75
C ASN A 50 -1.05 4.93 -0.36
N LEU A 51 -0.79 6.13 -0.90
CA LEU A 51 0.18 6.34 -1.98
C LEU A 51 1.63 6.41 -1.46
N HIS A 52 1.95 5.54 -0.51
CA HIS A 52 3.29 5.38 0.06
C HIS A 52 3.52 3.96 0.61
N PRO A 53 4.78 3.50 0.72
CA PRO A 53 5.08 2.12 1.12
C PRO A 53 4.85 1.86 2.61
N PHE A 54 4.80 2.90 3.45
CA PHE A 54 4.60 2.73 4.88
C PHE A 54 3.24 2.10 5.22
N ARG A 55 3.23 1.29 6.28
CA ARG A 55 2.06 0.50 6.73
C ARG A 55 1.15 1.32 7.65
N LEU A 56 0.82 2.53 7.23
CA LEU A 56 -0.10 3.43 7.94
C LEU A 56 -0.93 4.26 6.96
N MET A 57 -1.98 4.92 7.46
CA MET A 57 -2.65 6.01 6.76
C MET A 57 -2.40 7.30 7.56
N PRO A 58 -1.67 8.30 7.03
CA PRO A 58 -1.26 9.48 7.79
C PRO A 58 -2.43 10.27 8.37
N SER A 59 -3.53 10.43 7.62
CA SER A 59 -4.72 11.13 8.13
C SER A 59 -5.47 10.40 9.26
N ARG A 60 -5.10 9.13 9.54
CA ARG A 60 -5.76 8.24 10.50
C ARG A 60 -4.82 7.69 11.57
N SER A 61 -3.55 8.07 11.56
CA SER A 61 -2.56 7.58 12.52
C SER A 61 -2.17 8.67 13.51
N SER A 62 -1.98 8.27 14.77
CA SER A 62 -1.58 9.18 15.86
C SER A 62 -0.07 9.44 15.91
N SER A 63 0.74 8.64 15.21
CA SER A 63 2.19 8.82 15.07
C SER A 63 2.73 8.07 13.85
N TYR A 64 4.00 8.26 13.50
CA TYR A 64 4.63 7.59 12.35
C TYR A 64 5.25 6.22 12.67
N SER A 65 4.75 5.54 13.70
CA SER A 65 5.18 4.17 14.05
C SER A 65 4.36 3.13 13.30
N PRO A 66 4.95 1.98 12.89
CA PRO A 66 4.19 0.88 12.31
C PRO A 66 3.05 0.32 13.19
N ASN A 67 3.12 0.54 14.50
CA ASN A 67 2.12 0.07 15.46
C ASN A 67 1.02 1.12 15.74
N ALA A 68 1.13 2.32 15.19
CA ALA A 68 0.22 3.43 15.47
C ALA A 68 -1.03 3.45 14.58
N PHE A 69 -1.24 2.41 13.77
CA PHE A 69 -2.34 2.32 12.83
C PHE A 69 -2.79 0.87 12.60
N SER A 70 -4.09 0.70 12.44
CA SER A 70 -4.74 -0.59 12.15
C SER A 70 -5.50 -0.47 10.84
N TYR A 71 -5.14 -1.31 9.85
CA TYR A 71 -5.89 -1.38 8.60
C TYR A 71 -7.25 -2.07 8.75
N PHE A 72 -7.46 -2.87 9.81
CA PHE A 72 -8.74 -3.56 10.05
C PHE A 72 -9.89 -2.56 10.21
N ASP A 73 -9.62 -1.39 10.79
CA ASP A 73 -10.63 -0.33 10.97
C ASP A 73 -10.88 0.48 9.69
N GLN A 74 -10.11 0.23 8.62
CA GLN A 74 -10.18 0.96 7.36
C GLN A 74 -10.53 0.04 6.16
N THR A 75 -10.88 -1.21 6.42
CA THR A 75 -11.19 -2.20 5.38
C THR A 75 -12.43 -3.04 5.70
N TYR A 76 -13.01 -3.66 4.68
CA TYR A 76 -14.07 -4.66 4.83
C TYR A 76 -13.53 -6.06 4.57
N GLY A 77 -13.71 -6.98 5.50
CA GLY A 77 -13.37 -8.39 5.30
C GLY A 77 -11.94 -8.59 4.81
N ASP A 78 -11.78 -9.45 3.80
CA ASP A 78 -10.48 -9.64 3.16
C ASP A 78 -10.17 -8.46 2.24
N ALA A 79 -9.02 -7.82 2.46
CA ALA A 79 -8.64 -6.60 1.78
C ALA A 79 -7.16 -6.61 1.38
N LYS A 80 -6.81 -5.77 0.41
CA LYS A 80 -5.45 -5.70 -0.14
C LYS A 80 -5.06 -4.28 -0.50
N LYS A 81 -3.83 -3.89 -0.15
CA LYS A 81 -3.12 -2.77 -0.74
C LYS A 81 -1.93 -3.33 -1.52
N GLU A 82 -1.77 -2.92 -2.76
CA GLU A 82 -0.55 -3.15 -3.55
C GLU A 82 -0.08 -1.81 -4.10
N LEU A 83 1.18 -1.44 -3.80
CA LEU A 83 1.84 -0.26 -4.32
C LEU A 83 3.09 -0.66 -5.07
N VAL A 84 3.17 -0.28 -6.35
CA VAL A 84 4.40 -0.31 -7.15
C VAL A 84 5.04 1.07 -7.09
N TRP A 85 6.33 1.14 -6.80
CA TRP A 85 7.05 2.41 -6.62
C TRP A 85 8.54 2.25 -6.90
N THR A 86 9.24 3.36 -7.14
CA THR A 86 10.69 3.38 -7.37
C THR A 86 11.44 4.15 -6.30
N HIS A 87 12.68 3.73 -6.04
CA HIS A 87 13.62 4.46 -5.21
C HIS A 87 15.05 4.03 -5.58
N GLU A 88 15.94 5.02 -5.74
CA GLU A 88 17.35 4.78 -6.08
C GLU A 88 17.56 3.88 -7.30
N GLY A 89 16.72 4.07 -8.33
CA GLY A 89 16.79 3.30 -9.59
C GLY A 89 16.17 1.91 -9.54
N LEU A 90 15.74 1.43 -8.37
CA LEU A 90 15.08 0.14 -8.20
C LEU A 90 13.57 0.29 -8.16
N THR A 91 12.88 -0.75 -8.63
CA THR A 91 11.41 -0.85 -8.56
C THR A 91 11.02 -1.85 -7.47
N TYR A 92 10.07 -1.44 -6.65
CA TYR A 92 9.57 -2.20 -5.51
C TYR A 92 8.07 -2.43 -5.60
N VAL A 93 7.62 -3.51 -4.95
CA VAL A 93 6.20 -3.77 -4.69
C VAL A 93 5.99 -3.94 -3.19
N SER A 94 5.20 -3.03 -2.61
CA SER A 94 4.74 -3.13 -1.24
C SER A 94 3.32 -3.68 -1.21
N THR A 95 3.11 -4.80 -0.53
CA THR A 95 1.81 -5.46 -0.44
C THR A 95 1.37 -5.57 1.01
N ILE A 96 0.13 -5.18 1.31
CA ILE A 96 -0.55 -5.46 2.58
C ILE A 96 -1.75 -6.34 2.25
N ILE A 97 -1.80 -7.52 2.86
CA ILE A 97 -2.91 -8.47 2.75
C ILE A 97 -3.57 -8.56 4.12
N ILE A 98 -4.87 -8.29 4.15
CA ILE A 98 -5.69 -8.34 5.34
C ILE A 98 -6.65 -9.50 5.15
N ARG A 99 -6.68 -10.42 6.12
CA ARG A 99 -7.73 -11.41 6.23
C ARG A 99 -8.66 -11.03 7.37
N GLY A 100 -9.82 -10.46 7.04
CA GLY A 100 -10.75 -9.85 7.99
C GLY A 100 -11.69 -10.84 8.64
N SER A 101 -11.19 -12.02 9.06
CA SER A 101 -11.98 -13.00 9.81
C SER A 101 -12.43 -12.44 11.16
N LEU A 102 -13.69 -12.67 11.55
CA LEU A 102 -14.25 -12.21 12.83
C LEU A 102 -13.54 -12.80 14.06
N LYS A 103 -12.92 -13.99 13.93
CA LYS A 103 -12.28 -14.67 15.07
C LYS A 103 -10.79 -14.40 15.15
N ASN A 104 -10.10 -14.52 14.03
CA ASN A 104 -8.64 -14.45 13.96
C ASN A 104 -8.25 -13.59 12.75
N PRO A 105 -8.43 -12.26 12.84
CA PRO A 105 -8.00 -11.36 11.78
C PRO A 105 -6.48 -11.39 11.67
N THR A 106 -5.95 -11.42 10.44
CA THR A 106 -4.50 -11.44 10.22
C THR A 106 -4.09 -10.40 9.18
N GLN A 107 -2.90 -9.84 9.37
CA GLN A 107 -2.28 -8.91 8.44
C GLN A 107 -0.92 -9.47 8.03
N GLN A 108 -0.68 -9.54 6.73
CA GLN A 108 0.60 -9.90 6.14
C GLN A 108 1.09 -8.73 5.31
N CYS A 109 2.38 -8.43 5.40
CA CYS A 109 2.95 -7.25 4.75
C CYS A 109 4.28 -7.66 4.11
N TYR A 110 4.39 -7.40 2.82
CA TYR A 110 5.52 -7.82 1.99
C TYR A 110 6.17 -6.62 1.30
N LEU A 111 7.50 -6.69 1.13
CA LEU A 111 8.29 -5.80 0.30
C LEU A 111 9.12 -6.65 -0.67
N MET A 112 8.87 -6.45 -1.96
CA MET A 112 9.53 -7.17 -3.06
C MET A 112 10.27 -6.17 -3.95
N ILE A 113 11.35 -6.60 -4.60
CA ILE A 113 12.04 -5.89 -5.69
C ILE A 113 11.61 -6.53 -7.02
N VAL A 114 11.47 -5.71 -8.06
CA VAL A 114 11.26 -6.16 -9.44
C VAL A 114 12.62 -6.24 -10.14
N GLY A 115 13.00 -7.45 -10.57
CA GLY A 115 14.23 -7.69 -11.33
C GLY A 115 14.14 -7.21 -12.79
N GLU A 116 15.26 -7.21 -13.49
CA GLU A 116 15.33 -6.82 -14.91
C GLU A 116 14.49 -7.74 -15.82
N ASP A 117 14.27 -8.97 -15.41
CA ASP A 117 13.39 -9.96 -16.07
C ASP A 117 11.90 -9.73 -15.77
N GLY A 118 11.56 -8.70 -15.00
CA GLY A 118 10.21 -8.40 -14.54
C GLY A 118 9.70 -9.28 -13.40
N GLN A 119 10.51 -10.22 -12.91
CA GLN A 119 10.11 -11.09 -11.80
C GLN A 119 10.21 -10.36 -10.46
N ARG A 120 9.31 -10.72 -9.53
CA ARG A 120 9.28 -10.18 -8.17
C ARG A 120 10.07 -11.10 -7.25
N GLY A 121 11.14 -10.60 -6.66
CA GLY A 121 11.91 -11.28 -5.61
C GLY A 121 11.83 -10.52 -4.27
N PRO A 122 12.17 -11.15 -3.13
CA PRO A 122 12.25 -10.43 -1.87
C PRO A 122 13.29 -9.32 -1.95
N ALA A 123 13.02 -8.18 -1.30
CA ALA A 123 14.03 -7.13 -1.19
C ALA A 123 15.22 -7.61 -0.36
N THR A 124 16.44 -7.33 -0.84
CA THR A 124 17.67 -7.54 -0.05
C THR A 124 18.22 -6.17 0.30
N LEU A 125 18.45 -5.91 1.58
CA LEU A 125 19.05 -4.66 2.03
C LEU A 125 20.55 -4.62 1.67
N PRO A 126 21.17 -3.42 1.57
CA PRO A 126 22.61 -3.28 1.31
C PRO A 126 23.51 -4.00 2.34
N ASP A 127 23.01 -4.23 3.55
CA ASP A 127 23.69 -4.97 4.62
C ASP A 127 23.64 -6.51 4.44
N GLY A 128 23.01 -7.00 3.37
CA GLY A 128 22.88 -8.42 3.07
C GLY A 128 21.69 -9.10 3.75
N THR A 129 20.81 -8.36 4.44
CA THR A 129 19.58 -8.91 5.01
C THR A 129 18.68 -9.46 3.90
N ALA A 130 18.67 -10.79 3.75
CA ALA A 130 17.76 -11.53 2.88
C ALA A 130 16.53 -11.95 3.71
N SER A 131 15.37 -11.38 3.40
CA SER A 131 14.09 -11.72 4.02
C SER A 131 13.24 -12.55 3.07
N ASP A 132 12.20 -13.22 3.56
CA ASP A 132 11.16 -13.85 2.73
C ASP A 132 10.18 -12.82 2.14
N GLY A 133 10.59 -11.54 2.13
CA GLY A 133 9.78 -10.39 1.77
C GLY A 133 8.95 -9.84 2.93
N LYS A 134 8.81 -10.54 4.07
CA LYS A 134 7.99 -10.05 5.18
C LYS A 134 8.58 -8.80 5.82
N THR A 135 7.76 -7.76 5.88
CA THR A 135 8.14 -6.45 6.43
C THR A 135 8.58 -6.47 7.89
N LYS A 136 8.14 -7.44 8.71
CA LYS A 136 8.55 -7.55 10.12
C LYS A 136 10.07 -7.66 10.29
N VAL A 137 10.78 -8.20 9.30
CA VAL A 137 12.24 -8.33 9.31
C VAL A 137 12.95 -6.98 9.16
N TYR A 138 12.25 -5.96 8.65
CA TYR A 138 12.79 -4.63 8.36
C TYR A 138 12.35 -3.57 9.38
N ASP A 139 11.70 -3.97 10.46
CA ASP A 139 11.15 -3.06 11.49
C ASP A 139 12.14 -2.78 12.63
N ALA A 140 13.39 -3.24 12.50
CA ALA A 140 14.45 -3.12 13.51
C ALA A 140 15.07 -1.72 13.56
#